data_AF-A0A011SHV5-F1
#
_entry.id   AF-A0A011SHV5-F1
#
_cell.length_a   1.000
_cell.length_b   1.000
_cell.length_c   1.000
_cell.angle_alpha   90.00
_cell.angle_beta   90.00
_cell.angle_gamma   90.00
#
_symmetry.space_group_name_H-M   'P 1'
#
loop_
_entity.id
_entity.type
_entity.pdbx_description
1 polymer ?
#
loop_
_entity_poly.entity_id
_entity_poly.type
_entity_poly.pdbx_seq_one_letter_code
_entity_poly.pdbx_strand_id
1 'polypeptide(L)' 'MTEKQIMFQIGFKYIFFLLFLFFTIDSVGSGGWGFFSFLFAVFATKDFVQGTRMAEAYYRIKKKNDE' A
#
# COMPACT_ATOMS: atom_id res chain seq x y z
N MET A 1 18.04 -6.80 7.09
CA MET A 1 17.04 -6.67 6.01
C MET A 1 17.77 -6.07 4.82
N THR A 2 17.86 -6.79 3.70
CA THR A 2 18.61 -6.34 2.52
C THR A 2 17.84 -5.26 1.77
N GLU A 3 18.54 -4.37 1.08
CA GLU A 3 17.97 -3.28 0.27
C GLU A 3 16.86 -3.79 -0.68
N LYS A 4 17.13 -4.91 -1.36
CA LYS A 4 16.19 -5.61 -2.24
C LYS A 4 14.93 -6.09 -1.51
N GLN A 5 15.04 -6.51 -0.24
CA GLN A 5 13.86 -6.91 0.55
C GLN A 5 12.97 -5.72 0.87
N ILE A 6 13.54 -4.55 1.16
CA ILE A 6 12.77 -3.32 1.43
C ILE A 6 12.03 -2.89 0.16
N MET A 7 12.71 -2.87 -0.99
CA MET A 7 12.07 -2.59 -2.28
C MET A 7 10.93 -3.56 -2.60
N PHE A 8 11.16 -4.86 -2.37
CA PHE A 8 10.13 -5.88 -2.57
C PHE A 8 8.92 -5.65 -1.66
N GLN A 9 9.14 -5.32 -0.37
CA GLN A 9 8.06 -5.01 0.57
C GLN A 9 7.25 -3.78 0.14
N ILE A 10 7.92 -2.71 -0.34
CA ILE A 10 7.25 -1.51 -0.87
C ILE A 10 6.37 -1.89 -2.07
N GLY A 11 6.93 -2.62 -3.05
CA GLY A 11 6.18 -3.09 -4.21
C GLY A 11 4.98 -3.94 -3.83
N PHE A 12 5.16 -4.86 -2.89
CA PHE A 12 4.10 -5.70 -2.36
C PHE A 12 2.97 -4.88 -1.72
N LYS A 13 3.30 -3.82 -0.96
CA LYS A 13 2.30 -2.91 -0.39
C LYS A 13 1.45 -2.23 -1.45
N TYR A 14 2.05 -1.75 -2.53
CA TYR A 14 1.30 -1.14 -3.62
C TYR A 14 0.45 -2.15 -4.40
N ILE A 15 0.92 -3.39 -4.57
CA ILE A 15 0.11 -4.46 -5.17
C ILE A 15 -1.14 -4.74 -4.33
N PHE A 16 -0.98 -4.86 -3.01
CA PHE A 16 -2.12 -5.08 -2.10
C PHE A 16 -3.05 -3.87 -2.04
N PHE A 17 -2.53 -2.66 -2.10
CA PHE A 17 -3.33 -1.46 -2.25
C PHE A 17 -4.24 -1.53 -3.49
N LEU A 18 -3.68 -1.86 -4.66
CA LEU A 18 -4.46 -1.98 -5.90
C LEU A 18 -5.50 -3.09 -5.81
N LEU A 19 -5.15 -4.24 -5.21
CA LEU A 19 -6.05 -5.36 -5.01
C LEU A 19 -7.25 -4.98 -4.12
N PHE A 20 -6.99 -4.37 -2.97
CA PHE A 20 -8.06 -3.94 -2.06
C PHE A 20 -8.87 -2.77 -2.64
N LEU A 21 -8.25 -1.88 -3.40
CA LEU A 21 -8.97 -0.81 -4.11
C LEU A 21 -9.93 -1.40 -5.14
N PHE A 22 -9.49 -2.40 -5.90
CA PHE A 22 -10.34 -3.13 -6.84
C PHE A 22 -11.54 -3.77 -6.13
N PHE A 23 -11.31 -4.51 -5.02
CA PHE A 23 -12.41 -5.09 -4.24
C PHE A 23 -13.32 -4.05 -3.60
N THR A 24 -12.79 -2.89 -3.23
CA THR A 24 -13.61 -1.77 -2.74
C THR A 24 -14.57 -1.31 -3.84
N ILE A 25 -14.06 -1.05 -5.04
CA ILE A 25 -14.86 -0.60 -6.18
C ILE A 25 -15.92 -1.63 -6.55
N ASP A 26 -15.54 -2.91 -6.65
CA ASP A 26 -16.46 -4.00 -6.98
C ASP A 26 -17.56 -4.18 -5.91
N SER A 27 -17.19 -4.12 -4.63
CA SER A 27 -18.14 -4.22 -3.53
C SER A 27 -19.10 -3.04 -3.48
N VAL A 28 -18.63 -1.81 -3.72
CA VAL A 28 -19.49 -0.62 -3.79
C VAL A 28 -20.40 -0.65 -5.02
N GLY A 29 -19.89 -1.11 -6.16
CA GLY A 29 -20.64 -1.20 -7.40
C GLY A 29 -21.76 -2.25 -7.37
N SER A 30 -21.54 -3.37 -6.68
CA SER A 30 -22.52 -4.47 -6.59
C SER A 30 -23.51 -4.32 -5.43
N GLY A 31 -23.08 -3.78 -4.28
CA GLY A 31 -23.87 -3.76 -3.06
C GLY A 31 -23.93 -2.42 -2.33
N GLY A 32 -23.32 -1.37 -2.87
CA GLY A 32 -23.20 -0.07 -2.20
C GLY A 32 -22.20 -0.09 -1.04
N TRP A 33 -22.25 0.94 -0.18
CA TRP A 33 -21.36 1.04 0.97
C TRP A 33 -21.78 0.09 2.10
N GLY A 34 -21.24 -1.12 2.09
CA GLY A 34 -21.41 -2.13 3.13
C GLY A 34 -20.17 -2.33 4.00
N PHE A 35 -20.27 -3.24 4.98
CA PHE A 35 -19.15 -3.57 5.88
C PHE A 35 -17.87 -3.95 5.12
N PHE A 36 -17.97 -4.83 4.12
CA PHE A 36 -16.81 -5.25 3.32
C PHE A 36 -16.23 -4.13 2.47
N SER A 37 -17.06 -3.24 1.93
CA SER A 37 -16.61 -2.07 1.17
C SER A 37 -15.75 -1.14 2.03
N PHE A 38 -16.19 -0.87 3.26
CA PHE A 38 -15.39 -0.10 4.23
C PHE A 38 -14.12 -0.84 4.66
N LEU A 39 -14.20 -2.15 4.90
CA LEU A 39 -13.06 -2.97 5.28
C LEU A 39 -11.95 -2.92 4.20
N PHE A 40 -12.33 -3.13 2.94
CA PHE A 40 -11.41 -3.04 1.81
C PHE A 40 -10.86 -1.62 1.62
N ALA A 41 -11.69 -0.60 1.77
CA ALA A 41 -11.23 0.80 1.68
C ALA A 41 -10.18 1.14 2.75
N VAL A 42 -10.39 0.66 3.99
CA VAL A 42 -9.44 0.84 5.09
C VAL A 42 -8.13 0.11 4.81
N PHE A 43 -8.19 -1.13 4.33
CA PHE A 43 -6.99 -1.89 3.97
C PHE A 43 -6.23 -1.26 2.81
N ALA A 44 -6.93 -0.82 1.75
CA ALA A 44 -6.32 -0.09 0.65
C ALA A 44 -5.59 1.16 1.16
N THR A 45 -6.27 1.99 1.96
CA THR A 45 -5.67 3.21 2.53
C THR A 45 -4.45 2.90 3.39
N LYS A 46 -4.54 1.87 4.25
CA LYS A 46 -3.45 1.45 5.12
C LYS A 46 -2.23 0.99 4.31
N ASP A 47 -2.42 0.15 3.30
CA ASP A 47 -1.32 -0.36 2.48
C ASP A 47 -0.67 0.75 1.64
N PHE A 48 -1.47 1.70 1.13
CA PHE A 48 -0.95 2.89 0.45
C PHE A 48 -0.05 3.73 1.38
N VAL A 49 -0.56 4.11 2.56
CA VAL A 49 0.20 4.91 3.53
C VAL A 49 1.48 4.20 3.97
N GLN A 50 1.42 2.89 4.22
CA GLN A 50 2.60 2.11 4.58
C GLN A 50 3.62 2.04 3.45
N GLY A 51 3.16 1.79 2.21
CA GLY A 51 4.01 1.78 1.03
C GLY A 51 4.72 3.11 0.81
N THR A 52 4.01 4.24 0.94
CA THR A 52 4.57 5.58 0.80
C THR A 52 5.60 5.90 1.90
N ARG A 53 5.28 5.61 3.17
CA ARG A 53 6.22 5.84 4.28
C ARG A 53 7.49 5.00 4.16
N MET A 54 7.38 3.75 3.70
CA MET A 54 8.53 2.89 3.46
C MET A 54 9.37 3.40 2.28
N ALA A 55 8.74 3.87 1.21
CA ALA A 55 9.45 4.48 0.08
C ALA A 55 10.19 5.76 0.47
N GLU A 56 9.57 6.63 1.25
CA GLU A 56 10.21 7.84 1.78
C GLU A 56 11.39 7.50 2.68
N ALA A 57 11.23 6.56 3.62
CA ALA A 57 12.30 6.10 4.48
C ALA A 57 13.47 5.51 3.68
N TYR A 58 13.18 4.71 2.65
CA TYR A 58 14.18 4.16 1.75
C TYR A 58 14.96 5.26 1.01
N TYR A 59 14.26 6.27 0.48
CA TYR A 59 14.90 7.40 -0.20
C TYR A 59 15.79 8.23 0.74
N ARG A 60 15.33 8.49 1.98
CA ARG A 60 16.11 9.21 2.99
C ARG A 60 17.39 8.48 3.40
N ILE A 61 17.32 7.15 3.57
CA ILE A 61 18.49 6.34 3.92
C ILE A 61 19.50 6.34 2.77
N LYS A 62 19.02 6.16 1.53
CA LYS A 62 19.90 6.19 0.35
C LYS A 62 20.61 7.52 0.19
N LYS A 63 19.87 8.63 0.27
CA LYS A 63 20.43 9.98 0.22
C LYS A 63 21.51 10.21 1.29
N LYS A 64 21.29 9.75 2.52
CA LYS A 64 22.26 9.91 3.62
C LYS A 64 23.55 9.08 3.42
N ASN A 65 23.48 7.97 2.68
CA ASN A 65 24.65 7.15 2.39
C ASN A 65 25.45 7.66 1.18
N ASP A 66 24.85 8.51 0.35
CA ASP A 66 25.49 9.14 -0.82
C ASP A 66 26.16 10.51 -0.47
N GLU A 67 25.98 11.01 0.76
CA GLU A 67 26.66 12.19 1.35
C GLU A 67 27.87 11.78 2.18
#